data_AF-A0A4E0RP43-F1
#
_entry.id   AF-A0A4E0RP43-F1
#
_cell.length_a   1.000
_cell.length_b   1.000
_cell.length_c   1.000
_cell.angle_alpha   90.00
_cell.angle_beta   90.00
_cell.angle_gamma   90.00
#
_symmetry.space_group_name_H-M   'P 1'
#
loop_
_entity.id
_entity.type
_entity.pdbx_description
1 polymer ?
#
loop_
_entity_poly.entity_id
_entity_poly.type
_entity_poly.pdbx_seq_one_letter_code
_entity_poly.pdbx_strand_id
1 'polypeptide(L)'
;MVSLDVPLPGYDELETQEIKLTAVPLIAAGMHLGKFCDEQCKVLLISSFELEGIHALPCRNLQYPFDSCIKEHLNMDRPEPGYFNRVRLHKTTRPKPEPGLAPMPKPLPDLPDFSEQPEPERMAQRRKVNDWLA
;
A
#
# COMPACT_ATOMS: atom_id res chain seq x y z
N MET A 1 -19.34 -14.46 19.07
CA MET A 1 -18.04 -13.93 18.57
C MET A 1 -17.41 -15.09 17.81
N VAL A 2 -17.24 -15.12 16.49
CA VAL A 2 -17.42 -14.15 15.39
C VAL A 2 -18.23 -14.87 14.32
N SER A 3 -19.42 -14.37 14.00
CA SER A 3 -20.30 -14.92 12.96
C SER A 3 -20.34 -13.94 11.78
N LEU A 4 -19.53 -14.26 10.78
CA LEU A 4 -19.71 -13.89 9.38
C LEU A 4 -19.47 -15.21 8.65
N ASP A 5 -20.48 -15.74 7.95
CA ASP A 5 -20.43 -17.02 7.22
C ASP A 5 -19.51 -16.89 5.99
N VAL A 6 -18.22 -16.71 6.23
CA VAL A 6 -17.19 -16.73 5.19
C VAL A 6 -16.89 -18.20 4.90
N PRO A 7 -17.14 -18.70 3.69
CA PRO A 7 -16.75 -20.06 3.33
C PRO A 7 -15.22 -20.14 3.37
N LEU A 8 -14.69 -20.87 4.35
CA LEU A 8 -13.27 -21.17 4.41
C LEU A 8 -12.94 -22.23 3.34
N PRO A 9 -11.82 -22.10 2.63
CA PRO A 9 -11.36 -23.15 1.73
C PRO A 9 -11.12 -24.46 2.50
N GLY A 10 -11.24 -25.59 1.80
CA GLY A 10 -10.96 -26.89 2.38
C GLY A 10 -9.49 -27.06 2.74
N TYR A 11 -9.19 -28.03 3.62
CA TYR A 11 -7.80 -28.32 4.04
C TYR A 11 -6.91 -28.76 2.85
N ASP A 12 -7.48 -29.41 1.85
CA ASP A 12 -6.77 -29.89 0.66
C ASP A 12 -6.17 -28.75 -0.18
N GLU A 13 -6.76 -27.55 -0.15
CA GLU A 13 -6.23 -26.36 -0.86
C GLU A 13 -5.08 -25.67 -0.09
N LEU A 14 -4.94 -25.99 1.20
CA LEU A 14 -3.93 -25.40 2.07
C LEU A 14 -2.60 -26.18 2.02
N GLU A 15 -2.64 -27.46 1.65
CA GLU A 15 -1.47 -28.34 1.55
C GLU A 15 -0.62 -27.97 0.33
N THR A 16 0.18 -26.92 0.50
CA THR A 16 1.23 -26.53 -0.45
C THR A 16 2.60 -26.95 0.06
N GLN A 17 3.57 -27.10 -0.84
CA GLN A 17 4.92 -27.51 -0.44
C GLN A 17 5.59 -26.41 0.39
N GLU A 18 5.81 -26.70 1.67
CA GLU A 18 6.50 -25.78 2.58
C GLU A 18 8.00 -25.72 2.31
N ILE A 19 8.55 -24.51 2.42
CA ILE A 19 9.99 -24.26 2.36
C ILE A 19 10.58 -24.44 3.76
N LYS A 20 11.18 -25.61 4.02
CA LYS A 20 11.80 -25.97 5.31
C LYS A 20 13.16 -25.29 5.50
N LEU A 21 13.18 -23.95 5.51
CA LEU A 21 14.38 -23.15 5.71
C LEU A 21 14.18 -22.18 6.88
N THR A 22 15.28 -21.86 7.57
CA THR A 22 15.27 -20.78 8.54
C THR A 22 15.28 -19.41 7.84
N ALA A 23 14.93 -18.34 8.55
CA ALA A 23 14.85 -17.01 7.96
C ALA A 23 16.21 -16.52 7.39
N VAL A 24 17.32 -16.86 8.05
CA VAL A 24 18.67 -16.39 7.69
C VAL A 24 19.10 -16.76 6.26
N PRO A 25 19.07 -18.05 5.83
CA PRO A 25 19.40 -18.41 4.45
C PRO A 25 18.42 -17.80 3.43
N LEU A 26 17.15 -17.65 3.80
CA LEU A 26 16.13 -17.07 2.92
C LEU A 26 16.39 -15.57 2.70
N ILE A 27 16.82 -14.84 3.73
CA ILE A 27 17.24 -13.44 3.63
C ILE A 27 18.51 -13.31 2.78
N ALA A 28 19.50 -14.17 3.01
CA ALA A 28 20.76 -14.14 2.25
C ALA A 28 20.54 -14.39 0.75
N ALA A 29 19.68 -15.36 0.42
CA ALA A 29 19.31 -15.68 -0.96
C ALA A 29 18.24 -14.75 -1.55
N GLY A 30 17.59 -13.91 -0.74
CA GLY A 30 16.41 -13.15 -1.12
C GLY A 30 16.61 -12.24 -2.35
N MET A 31 17.77 -11.61 -2.50
CA MET A 31 18.06 -10.79 -3.69
C MET A 31 18.17 -11.61 -4.98
N HIS A 32 18.67 -12.84 -4.90
CA HIS A 32 18.81 -13.72 -6.07
C HIS A 32 17.48 -14.39 -6.40
N LEU A 33 16.78 -14.91 -5.38
CA LEU A 33 15.46 -15.51 -5.50
C LEU A 33 14.42 -14.50 -6.01
N GLY A 34 14.47 -13.26 -5.53
CA GLY A 34 13.57 -12.20 -6.00
C GLY A 34 13.75 -11.89 -7.48
N LYS A 35 14.98 -11.98 -8.01
CA LYS A 35 15.25 -11.78 -9.45
C LYS A 35 14.83 -13.00 -10.27
N PHE A 36 14.98 -14.21 -9.73
CA PHE A 36 14.62 -15.46 -10.41
C PHE A 36 13.10 -15.70 -10.47
N CYS A 37 12.40 -15.48 -9.35
CA CYS A 37 10.96 -15.73 -9.22
C CYS A 37 10.09 -14.50 -9.55
N ASP A 38 10.68 -13.50 -10.20
CA ASP A 38 10.12 -12.17 -10.38
C ASP A 38 8.81 -12.14 -11.19
N GLU A 39 8.58 -13.13 -12.06
CA GLU A 39 7.34 -13.25 -12.83
C GLU A 39 6.17 -13.81 -11.99
N GLN A 40 6.44 -14.79 -11.15
CA GLN A 40 5.44 -15.51 -10.36
C GLN A 40 5.05 -14.73 -9.10
N CYS A 41 6.03 -14.20 -8.36
CA CYS A 41 5.77 -13.55 -7.07
C CYS A 41 4.99 -12.23 -7.19
N LYS A 42 5.06 -11.56 -8.33
CA LYS A 42 4.42 -10.24 -8.49
C LYS A 42 2.92 -10.28 -8.69
N VAL A 43 2.38 -11.40 -9.18
CA VAL A 43 0.92 -11.58 -9.25
C VAL A 43 0.31 -11.55 -7.85
N LEU A 44 1.04 -12.06 -6.84
CA LEU A 44 0.61 -12.07 -5.44
C LEU A 44 0.79 -10.71 -4.75
N LEU A 45 1.90 -10.01 -5.02
CA LEU A 45 2.26 -8.72 -4.40
C LEU A 45 1.28 -7.57 -4.68
N ILE A 46 0.45 -7.63 -5.73
CA ILE A 46 -0.60 -6.62 -5.96
C ILE A 46 -1.64 -6.62 -4.81
N SER A 47 -1.77 -7.73 -4.08
CA SER A 47 -2.76 -7.86 -3.00
C SER A 47 -2.26 -7.45 -1.61
N SER A 48 -0.94 -7.33 -1.40
CA SER A 48 -0.34 -7.14 -0.08
C SER A 48 1.02 -6.44 -0.22
N PHE A 49 1.16 -5.19 0.23
CA PHE A 49 2.42 -4.45 0.14
C PHE A 49 2.80 -3.82 1.47
N GLU A 50 3.85 -4.34 2.11
CA GLU A 50 4.67 -3.65 3.12
C GLU A 50 5.95 -4.49 3.35
N LEU A 51 7.13 -3.88 3.25
CA LEU A 51 8.41 -4.52 3.60
C LEU A 51 9.26 -3.54 4.41
N GLU A 52 9.49 -3.88 5.67
CA GLU A 52 10.50 -3.25 6.53
C GLU A 52 11.89 -3.81 6.23
N GLY A 53 12.90 -2.94 6.21
CA GLY A 53 14.26 -3.25 5.75
C GLY A 53 15.10 -4.05 6.75
N ILE A 54 15.78 -5.10 6.27
CA ILE A 54 16.67 -5.96 7.07
C ILE A 54 18.12 -5.48 6.92
N HIS A 55 18.77 -5.15 8.04
CA HIS A 55 20.18 -4.69 8.06
C HIS A 55 21.17 -5.85 7.83
N ALA A 56 21.80 -5.91 6.66
CA ALA A 56 22.82 -6.90 6.28
C ALA A 56 24.28 -6.46 6.55
N LEU A 57 24.50 -5.44 7.38
CA LEU A 57 25.78 -4.74 7.54
C LEU A 57 26.97 -5.58 8.07
N PRO A 58 26.81 -6.59 8.97
CA PRO A 58 27.97 -7.33 9.49
C PRO A 58 28.52 -8.43 8.55
N CYS A 59 27.86 -8.73 7.42
CA CYS A 59 28.16 -9.92 6.61
C CYS A 59 28.78 -9.63 5.22
N ARG A 60 29.33 -8.43 4.98
CA ARG A 60 29.83 -8.03 3.65
C ARG A 60 30.96 -8.92 3.11
N ASN A 61 31.81 -9.46 3.99
CA ASN A 61 32.93 -10.33 3.60
C ASN A 61 32.47 -11.69 3.06
N LEU A 62 31.35 -12.21 3.59
CA LEU A 62 30.75 -13.47 3.17
C LEU A 62 29.86 -13.31 1.93
N GLN A 63 29.35 -12.11 1.70
CA GLN A 63 28.46 -11.80 0.59
C GLN A 63 29.14 -11.97 -0.78
N TYR A 64 30.38 -11.49 -0.93
CA TYR A 64 31.11 -11.58 -2.20
C TYR A 64 31.37 -13.03 -2.67
N PRO A 65 31.94 -13.94 -1.85
CA PRO A 65 32.16 -15.32 -2.27
C PRO A 65 30.86 -16.10 -2.51
N PHE A 66 29.78 -15.75 -1.81
CA PHE A 66 28.46 -16.33 -2.07
C PHE A 66 27.89 -15.86 -3.43
N ASP A 67 27.93 -14.55 -3.68
CA ASP A 67 27.47 -13.97 -4.94
C ASP A 67 28.30 -14.50 -6.14
N SER A 68 29.62 -14.73 -5.98
CA SER A 68 30.47 -15.31 -7.03
C SER A 68 30.13 -16.78 -7.32
N CYS A 69 29.91 -17.58 -6.28
CA CYS A 69 29.50 -18.99 -6.42
C CYS A 69 28.16 -19.11 -7.19
N ILE A 70 27.18 -18.27 -6.85
CA ILE A 70 25.89 -18.25 -7.55
C ILE A 70 26.07 -17.82 -9.01
N LYS A 71 26.92 -16.82 -9.27
CA LYS A 71 27.20 -16.39 -10.64
C LYS A 71 27.81 -17.52 -11.47
N GLU A 72 28.79 -18.24 -10.93
CA GLU A 72 29.51 -19.30 -11.63
C GLU A 72 28.67 -20.55 -11.91
N HIS A 73 27.84 -20.97 -10.94
CA HIS A 73 27.10 -22.24 -11.05
C HIS A 73 25.66 -22.06 -11.55
N LEU A 74 25.03 -20.93 -11.25
CA LEU A 74 23.61 -20.69 -11.54
C LEU A 74 23.41 -19.59 -12.59
N ASN A 75 24.47 -18.95 -13.08
CA ASN A 75 24.41 -17.82 -14.02
C ASN A 75 23.49 -16.67 -13.56
N MET A 76 23.34 -16.52 -12.24
CA MET A 76 22.50 -15.48 -11.64
C MET A 76 23.37 -14.38 -11.06
N ASP A 77 23.36 -13.22 -11.72
CA ASP A 77 24.02 -12.03 -11.18
C ASP A 77 23.15 -11.33 -10.16
N ARG A 78 23.80 -10.82 -9.10
CA ARG A 78 23.15 -9.94 -8.12
C ARG A 78 22.51 -8.74 -8.83
N PRO A 79 21.23 -8.41 -8.54
CA PRO A 79 20.57 -7.27 -9.14
C PRO A 79 21.19 -5.93 -8.72
N GLU A 80 21.08 -4.95 -9.61
CA GLU A 80 21.50 -3.58 -9.34
C GLU A 80 20.74 -2.97 -8.15
N PRO A 81 21.39 -2.07 -7.38
CA PRO A 81 20.69 -1.24 -6.41
C PRO A 81 19.48 -0.55 -7.07
N GLY A 82 18.30 -0.71 -6.46
CA GLY A 82 17.06 -0.14 -6.99
C GLY A 82 16.32 -0.99 -8.03
N TYR A 83 16.84 -2.16 -8.45
CA TYR A 83 16.12 -3.10 -9.33
C TYR A 83 14.71 -3.43 -8.81
N PHE A 84 14.59 -3.70 -7.50
CA PHE A 84 13.31 -4.03 -6.85
C PHE A 84 12.41 -2.82 -6.60
N ASN A 85 12.97 -1.61 -6.61
CA ASN A 85 12.20 -0.38 -6.43
C ASN A 85 11.57 0.10 -7.74
N ARG A 86 11.91 -0.53 -8.88
CA ARG A 86 11.31 -0.21 -10.17
C ARG A 86 9.92 -0.82 -10.23
N VAL A 87 8.91 0.03 -10.46
CA VAL A 87 7.55 -0.42 -10.77
C VAL A 87 7.58 -1.23 -12.05
N ARG A 88 6.98 -2.42 -12.02
CA ARG A 88 6.88 -3.31 -13.18
C ARG A 88 5.42 -3.56 -13.51
N LEU A 89 5.11 -3.57 -14.79
CA LEU A 89 3.77 -3.84 -15.29
C LEU A 89 3.61 -5.36 -15.48
N HIS A 90 2.69 -5.95 -14.73
CA HIS A 90 2.32 -7.35 -14.85
C HIS A 90 1.09 -7.48 -15.74
N LYS A 91 1.18 -8.32 -16.77
CA LYS A 91 0.03 -8.65 -17.61
C LYS A 91 -0.68 -9.85 -16.98
N THR A 92 -1.86 -9.63 -16.42
CA THR A 92 -2.70 -10.70 -15.86
C THR A 92 -3.93 -10.91 -16.72
N THR A 93 -4.44 -12.15 -16.72
CA THR A 93 -5.72 -12.50 -17.36
C THR A 93 -6.93 -12.20 -16.45
N ARG A 94 -6.70 -12.02 -15.14
CA ARG A 94 -7.76 -11.70 -14.17
C ARG A 94 -8.35 -10.31 -14.47
N PRO A 95 -9.69 -10.15 -14.47
CA PRO A 95 -10.31 -8.84 -14.66
C PRO A 95 -9.92 -7.89 -13.52
N LYS A 96 -9.77 -6.61 -13.85
CA LYS A 96 -9.45 -5.56 -12.88
C LYS A 96 -10.62 -5.45 -11.87
N PRO A 97 -10.35 -5.41 -10.56
CA PRO A 97 -11.40 -5.13 -9.57
C PRO A 97 -12.02 -3.76 -9.83
N GLU A 98 -13.35 -3.69 -9.82
CA GLU A 98 -14.05 -2.42 -9.89
C GLU A 98 -13.92 -1.71 -8.54
N PRO A 99 -13.39 -0.48 -8.49
CA PRO A 99 -13.31 0.26 -7.24
C PRO A 99 -14.73 0.60 -6.77
N GLY A 100 -15.05 0.25 -5.52
CA GLY A 100 -16.28 0.72 -4.90
C GLY A 100 -16.27 2.25 -4.81
N LEU A 101 -17.39 2.88 -5.15
CA LEU A 101 -17.56 4.31 -4.90
C LEU A 101 -17.49 4.53 -3.39
N ALA A 102 -16.63 5.45 -2.95
CA ALA A 102 -16.67 5.90 -1.55
C ALA A 102 -18.07 6.46 -1.27
N PRO A 103 -18.68 6.17 -0.11
CA PRO A 103 -19.96 6.77 0.25
C PRO A 103 -19.78 8.29 0.29
N MET A 104 -20.56 9.01 -0.51
CA MET A 104 -20.57 10.46 -0.48
C MET A 104 -20.98 10.91 0.93
N PRO A 105 -20.26 11.84 1.58
CA PRO A 105 -20.71 12.41 2.84
C PRO A 105 -22.07 13.09 2.62
N LYS A 106 -22.94 13.04 3.63
CA LYS A 106 -24.22 13.74 3.56
C LYS A 106 -23.96 15.23 3.26
N PRO A 107 -24.71 15.86 2.35
CA PRO A 107 -24.62 17.30 2.15
C PRO A 107 -24.77 18.02 3.48
N LEU A 108 -23.96 19.06 3.70
CA LEU A 108 -24.23 20.01 4.77
C LEU A 108 -25.61 20.65 4.50
N PRO A 109 -26.39 20.98 5.54
CA PRO A 109 -27.61 21.74 5.34
C PRO A 109 -27.27 23.06 4.63
N ASP A 110 -28.18 23.50 3.76
CA ASP A 110 -28.07 24.82 3.14
C ASP A 110 -28.02 25.89 4.23
N LEU A 111 -27.30 26.98 3.94
CA LEU A 111 -27.24 28.10 4.87
C LEU A 111 -28.66 28.61 5.16
N PRO A 112 -28.94 29.04 6.39
CA PRO A 112 -30.23 29.66 6.70
C PRO A 112 -30.45 30.86 5.78
N ASP A 113 -31.70 31.09 5.36
CA ASP A 113 -32.04 32.29 4.61
C ASP A 113 -31.85 33.52 5.51
N PHE A 114 -30.80 34.30 5.23
CA PHE A 114 -30.48 35.51 5.98
C PHE A 114 -31.43 36.67 5.67
N SER A 115 -32.36 36.51 4.71
CA SER A 115 -33.32 37.56 4.34
C SER A 115 -34.38 37.82 5.41
N GLU A 116 -34.71 36.82 6.23
CA GLU A 116 -35.70 36.92 7.30
C GLU A 116 -35.10 37.27 8.67
N GLN A 117 -33.77 37.37 8.77
CA GLN A 117 -33.12 37.70 10.03
C GLN A 117 -33.37 39.17 10.41
N PRO A 118 -33.78 39.46 11.66
CA PRO A 118 -33.95 40.82 12.11
C PRO A 118 -32.61 41.56 12.00
N GLU A 119 -32.67 42.82 11.54
CA GLU A 119 -31.47 43.64 11.37
C GLU A 119 -30.70 43.70 12.71
N PRO A 120 -29.39 43.43 12.72
CA PRO A 120 -28.62 43.42 13.95
C PRO A 120 -28.65 44.81 14.61
N GLU A 121 -28.84 44.85 15.93
CA GLU A 121 -29.04 46.09 16.70
C GLU A 121 -27.95 47.14 16.44
N ARG A 122 -26.72 46.70 16.19
CA ARG A 122 -25.58 47.57 15.87
C ARG A 122 -25.76 48.35 14.56
N MET A 123 -26.40 47.77 13.54
CA MET A 123 -26.71 48.45 12.28
C MET A 123 -27.85 49.45 12.44
N ALA A 124 -28.89 49.09 13.21
CA ALA A 124 -29.97 50.00 13.57
C ALA A 124 -29.46 51.21 14.39
N GLN A 125 -28.54 50.98 15.34
CA GLN A 125 -27.89 52.05 16.11
C GLN A 125 -27.07 52.99 15.22
N ARG A 126 -26.29 52.43 14.26
CA ARG A 126 -25.52 53.24 13.32
C ARG A 126 -26.38 54.09 12.39
N ARG A 127 -27.51 53.56 11.90
CA ARG A 127 -28.47 54.36 11.11
C ARG A 127 -29.02 55.53 11.92
N LYS A 128 -29.45 55.29 13.17
CA LYS A 128 -29.90 56.36 14.06
C LYS A 128 -28.84 57.45 14.26
N VAL A 129 -27.57 57.06 14.41
CA VAL A 129 -26.46 58.02 14.53
C VAL A 129 -26.24 58.80 13.24
N ASN A 130 -26.31 58.15 12.08
CA ASN A 130 -26.17 58.82 10.78
C ASN A 130 -27.35 59.74 10.47
N ASP A 131 -28.58 59.35 10.81
CA ASP A 131 -29.78 60.18 10.68
C ASP A 131 -29.73 61.41 11.61
N TRP A 132 -29.04 61.30 12.75
CA TRP A 132 -28.75 62.42 13.66
C TRP A 132 -27.66 63.36 13.13
N LEU A 133 -26.79 62.88 12.25
CA LEU A 133 -25.64 63.61 11.71
C LEU A 133 -25.93 64.23 10.33
N ALA A 134 -27.04 63.88 9.69
CA ALA A 134 -27.55 64.47 8.45
C ALA A 134 -28.46 65.68 8.75
#